data_AF-A0A349U513-F1
#
_entry.id   AF-A0A349U513-F1
#
_cell.length_a   1.000
_cell.length_b   1.000
_cell.length_c   1.000
_cell.angle_alpha   90.00
_cell.angle_beta   90.00
_cell.angle_gamma   90.00
#
_symmetry.space_group_name_H-M   'P 1'
#
loop_
_entity.id
_entity.type
_entity.pdbx_description
1 polymer ?
#
loop_
_entity_poly.entity_id
_entity_poly.type
_entity_poly.pdbx_seq_one_letter_code
_entity_poly.pdbx_strand_id
1 'polypeptide(L)'
;MQIKTLKQIVEYNPKWKLYDIYSDKDSGGNVARPGFQKLIFDCYENRIDIVLVKTISRFARNTVDLLKTVSRLKGLGVEIIFHQENLRTSEADNDILISALSAIAQVESESTGEAIKLGLKRGFISGKSKLYSRKCFGYKKTKKASSCSLLMKDKQKSFA
;
A
#
# COMPACT_ATOMS: atom_id res chain seq x y z
N MET A 1 15.75 -18.02 6.95
CA MET A 1 14.95 -18.62 8.04
C MET A 1 13.49 -18.82 7.63
N GLN A 2 12.80 -17.84 7.04
CA GLN A 2 11.36 -17.89 6.75
C GLN A 2 10.95 -19.00 5.75
N ILE A 3 11.69 -19.17 4.65
CA ILE A 3 11.34 -20.16 3.60
C ILE A 3 11.44 -21.61 4.09
N LYS A 4 12.41 -21.91 4.98
CA LYS A 4 12.62 -23.26 5.50
C LYS A 4 11.42 -23.74 6.33
N THR A 5 10.91 -22.88 7.21
CA THR A 5 9.73 -23.19 8.06
C THR A 5 8.49 -23.46 7.22
N LEU A 6 8.23 -22.63 6.21
CA LEU A 6 7.07 -22.81 5.33
C LEU A 6 7.15 -24.10 4.50
N LYS A 7 8.36 -24.44 4.00
CA LYS A 7 8.58 -25.71 3.29
C LYS A 7 8.26 -26.92 4.17
N GLN A 8 8.71 -26.92 5.43
CA GLN A 8 8.44 -28.00 6.37
C GLN A 8 6.93 -28.18 6.63
N ILE A 9 6.18 -27.09 6.70
CA ILE A 9 4.72 -27.12 6.88
C ILE A 9 4.03 -27.75 5.66
N VAL A 10 4.51 -27.44 4.46
CA VAL A 10 3.97 -28.04 3.22
C VAL A 10 4.33 -29.53 3.15
N GLU A 11 5.57 -29.90 3.45
CA GLU A 11 6.02 -31.30 3.46
C GLU A 11 5.27 -32.17 4.49
N TYR A 12 4.85 -31.58 5.61
CA TYR A 12 4.07 -32.28 6.64
C TYR A 12 2.62 -32.59 6.19
N ASN A 13 2.10 -31.88 5.20
CA ASN A 13 0.73 -32.04 4.72
C ASN A 13 0.71 -32.78 3.37
N PRO A 14 0.42 -34.09 3.34
CA PRO A 14 0.46 -34.88 2.10
C PRO A 14 -0.60 -34.47 1.06
N LYS A 15 -1.60 -33.67 1.47
CA LYS A 15 -2.63 -33.12 0.58
C LYS A 15 -2.15 -31.88 -0.19
N TRP A 16 -1.04 -31.28 0.19
CA TRP A 16 -0.55 -30.03 -0.40
C TRP A 16 0.63 -30.31 -1.31
N LYS A 17 0.58 -29.76 -2.52
CA LYS A 17 1.69 -29.82 -3.48
C LYS A 17 2.29 -28.44 -3.63
N LEU A 18 3.59 -28.32 -3.36
CA LEU A 18 4.32 -27.06 -3.55
C LEU A 18 4.38 -26.73 -5.05
N TYR A 19 3.77 -25.61 -5.45
CA TYR A 19 3.84 -25.09 -6.82
C TYR A 19 5.11 -24.27 -7.05
N ASP A 20 5.24 -23.12 -6.38
CA ASP A 20 6.39 -22.23 -6.48
C ASP A 20 6.57 -21.46 -5.15
N ILE A 21 7.74 -20.85 -4.96
CA ILE A 21 8.06 -20.05 -3.78
C ILE A 21 8.34 -18.62 -4.21
N TYR A 22 7.45 -17.72 -3.81
CA TYR A 22 7.57 -16.30 -4.10
C TYR A 22 8.26 -15.58 -2.95
N SER A 23 9.36 -14.88 -3.26
CA SER A 23 10.12 -14.10 -2.29
C SER A 23 10.48 -12.74 -2.88
N ASP A 24 10.16 -11.68 -2.13
CA ASP A 24 10.64 -10.33 -2.40
C ASP A 24 11.76 -9.98 -1.41
N LYS A 25 12.87 -9.40 -1.90
CA LYS A 25 13.90 -8.82 -1.02
C LYS A 25 13.51 -7.40 -0.66
N ASP A 26 13.06 -7.21 0.58
CA ASP A 26 12.82 -5.88 1.16
C ASP A 26 14.15 -5.13 1.35
N SER A 27 14.58 -4.39 0.33
CA SER A 27 15.36 -3.17 0.56
C SER A 27 14.35 -2.04 0.63
N GLY A 28 14.33 -1.32 1.76
CA GLY A 28 13.21 -0.51 2.27
C GLY A 28 12.74 0.70 1.45
N GLY A 29 12.94 0.70 0.13
CA GLY A 29 12.45 1.72 -0.79
C GLY A 29 11.89 1.17 -2.10
N ASN A 30 11.98 -0.14 -2.37
CA ASN A 30 11.51 -0.65 -3.66
C ASN A 30 9.99 -0.91 -3.63
N VAL A 31 9.27 -0.14 -4.45
CA VAL A 31 7.82 -0.25 -4.65
C VAL A 31 7.46 -1.48 -5.50
N ALA A 32 8.40 -1.93 -6.33
CA ALA A 32 8.24 -3.11 -7.16
C ALA A 32 8.40 -4.39 -6.32
N ARG A 33 7.29 -5.10 -6.10
CA ARG A 33 7.24 -6.46 -5.53
C ARG A 33 6.99 -7.48 -6.66
N PRO A 34 8.01 -7.82 -7.46
CA PRO A 34 7.82 -8.70 -8.62
C PRO A 34 7.39 -10.11 -8.20
N GLY A 35 7.85 -10.61 -7.05
CA GLY A 35 7.44 -11.92 -6.53
C GLY A 35 5.96 -11.95 -6.15
N PHE A 36 5.49 -10.92 -5.46
CA PHE A 36 4.06 -10.76 -5.14
C PHE A 36 3.20 -10.62 -6.40
N GLN A 37 3.62 -9.82 -7.38
CA GLN A 37 2.88 -9.67 -8.64
C GLN A 37 2.79 -10.99 -9.41
N LYS A 38 3.88 -11.77 -9.44
CA LYS A 38 3.88 -13.11 -10.05
C LYS A 38 2.93 -14.06 -9.33
N LEU A 39 2.95 -14.09 -8.00
CA LEU A 39 1.99 -14.88 -7.20
C LEU A 39 0.54 -14.53 -7.54
N ILE A 40 0.23 -13.24 -7.60
CA ILE A 40 -1.12 -12.76 -7.92
C ILE A 40 -1.51 -13.14 -9.36
N PHE A 41 -0.58 -13.07 -10.31
CA PHE A 41 -0.80 -13.51 -11.69
C PHE A 41 -1.09 -15.02 -11.76
N ASP A 42 -0.29 -15.84 -11.11
CA ASP A 42 -0.47 -17.30 -11.08
C ASP A 42 -1.78 -17.70 -10.37
N CYS A 43 -2.28 -16.87 -9.44
CA CYS A 43 -3.63 -17.01 -8.87
C CYS A 43 -4.74 -16.71 -9.89
N TYR A 44 -4.60 -15.69 -10.76
CA TYR A 44 -5.60 -15.44 -11.82
C TYR A 44 -5.66 -16.54 -12.86
N GLU A 45 -4.53 -17.20 -13.10
CA GLU A 45 -4.43 -18.35 -14.01
C GLU A 45 -5.00 -19.64 -13.39
N ASN A 46 -5.60 -19.58 -12.19
CA ASN A 46 -6.11 -20.73 -11.42
C ASN A 46 -5.08 -21.86 -11.27
N ARG A 47 -3.79 -21.52 -11.13
CA ARG A 47 -2.71 -22.50 -10.93
C ARG A 47 -2.46 -22.81 -9.45
N ILE A 48 -3.07 -22.04 -8.56
CA ILE A 48 -2.81 -22.04 -7.12
C ILE A 48 -4.15 -22.01 -6.39
N ASP A 49 -4.42 -23.03 -5.57
CA ASP A 49 -5.61 -23.08 -4.73
C ASP A 49 -5.36 -22.49 -3.34
N ILE A 50 -4.12 -22.58 -2.84
CA ILE A 50 -3.75 -22.19 -1.47
C ILE A 50 -2.49 -21.33 -1.48
N VAL A 51 -2.56 -20.16 -0.85
CA VAL A 51 -1.45 -19.26 -0.61
C VAL A 51 -1.07 -19.28 0.86
N LEU A 52 0.12 -19.80 1.17
CA LEU A 52 0.66 -19.83 2.53
C LEU A 52 1.59 -18.64 2.79
N VAL A 53 1.30 -17.86 3.82
CA VAL A 53 2.07 -16.67 4.19
C VAL A 53 2.49 -16.74 5.66
N LYS A 54 3.69 -16.23 5.97
CA LYS A 54 4.18 -16.19 7.35
C LYS A 54 3.37 -15.22 8.23
N THR A 55 3.22 -13.97 7.79
CA THR A 55 2.53 -12.91 8.54
C THR A 55 1.73 -12.01 7.60
N ILE A 56 0.71 -11.35 8.14
CA ILE A 56 -0.09 -10.35 7.40
C ILE A 56 0.80 -9.22 6.85
N SER A 57 1.76 -8.76 7.65
CA SER A 57 2.71 -7.69 7.28
C SER A 57 3.63 -8.04 6.10
N ARG A 58 3.83 -9.33 5.79
CA ARG A 58 4.57 -9.78 4.60
C ARG A 58 3.66 -9.89 3.37
N PHE A 59 2.36 -9.99 3.57
CA PHE A 59 1.39 -10.04 2.49
C PHE A 59 1.07 -8.64 1.97
N ALA A 60 0.77 -7.69 2.86
CA ALA A 60 0.36 -6.34 2.50
C ALA A 60 1.04 -5.28 3.36
N ARG A 61 1.28 -4.09 2.77
CA ARG A 61 1.86 -2.93 3.45
C ARG A 61 0.80 -2.10 4.18
N ASN A 62 -0.41 -2.09 3.65
CA ASN A 62 -1.56 -1.41 4.22
C ASN A 62 -2.70 -2.41 4.38
N THR A 63 -3.51 -2.20 5.41
CA THR A 63 -4.64 -3.09 5.67
C THR A 63 -5.73 -2.94 4.60
N VAL A 64 -5.87 -1.78 3.96
CA VAL A 64 -6.75 -1.61 2.78
C VAL A 64 -6.31 -2.50 1.61
N ASP A 65 -5.00 -2.59 1.35
CA ASP A 65 -4.46 -3.39 0.26
C ASP A 65 -4.57 -4.90 0.54
N LEU A 66 -4.41 -5.30 1.81
CA LEU A 66 -4.66 -6.67 2.28
C LEU A 66 -6.06 -7.12 1.88
N LEU A 67 -7.07 -6.35 2.24
CA LEU A 67 -8.47 -6.74 2.13
C LEU A 67 -8.94 -6.80 0.69
N LYS A 68 -8.55 -5.83 -0.13
CA LYS A 68 -8.81 -5.85 -1.57
C LYS A 68 -8.24 -7.11 -2.20
N THR A 69 -7.02 -7.49 -1.80
CA THR A 69 -6.34 -8.66 -2.37
C THR A 69 -6.98 -9.96 -1.88
N VAL A 70 -7.29 -10.06 -0.58
CA VAL A 70 -7.99 -11.22 -0.01
C VAL A 70 -9.36 -11.41 -0.65
N SER A 71 -10.15 -10.35 -0.79
CA SER A 71 -11.48 -10.41 -1.43
C SER A 71 -11.39 -10.86 -2.89
N ARG A 72 -10.41 -10.34 -3.64
CA ARG A 72 -10.19 -10.73 -5.05
C ARG A 72 -9.76 -12.18 -5.20
N LEU A 73 -8.86 -12.66 -4.34
CA LEU A 73 -8.41 -14.05 -4.34
C LEU A 73 -9.52 -15.01 -3.89
N LYS A 74 -10.34 -14.63 -2.90
CA LYS A 74 -11.52 -15.38 -2.49
C LYS A 74 -12.54 -15.53 -3.62
N GLY A 75 -12.74 -14.49 -4.43
CA GLY A 75 -13.59 -14.54 -5.62
C GLY A 75 -13.10 -15.51 -6.71
N LEU A 76 -11.81 -15.86 -6.69
CA LEU A 76 -11.22 -16.88 -7.58
C LEU A 76 -11.23 -18.29 -6.96
N GLY A 77 -11.70 -18.45 -5.72
CA GLY A 77 -11.63 -19.71 -4.99
C GLY A 77 -10.27 -20.00 -4.35
N VAL A 78 -9.37 -19.02 -4.28
CA VAL A 78 -8.03 -19.18 -3.68
C VAL A 78 -8.10 -18.91 -2.18
N GLU A 79 -7.70 -19.90 -1.38
CA GLU A 79 -7.56 -19.78 0.08
C GLU A 79 -6.22 -19.16 0.47
N ILE A 80 -6.22 -18.28 1.47
CA ILE A 80 -5.02 -17.68 2.03
C ILE A 80 -4.89 -18.12 3.49
N ILE A 81 -3.72 -18.65 3.83
CA ILE A 81 -3.40 -19.13 5.17
C ILE A 81 -2.28 -18.28 5.75
N PHE A 82 -2.56 -17.61 6.86
CA PHE A 82 -1.59 -16.85 7.63
C PHE A 82 -1.10 -17.70 8.80
N HIS A 83 0.17 -18.12 8.73
CA HIS A 83 0.72 -19.10 9.67
C HIS A 83 0.89 -18.54 11.09
N GLN A 84 1.38 -17.31 11.24
CA GLN A 84 1.68 -16.75 12.57
C GLN A 84 0.41 -16.30 13.31
N GLU A 85 -0.56 -15.79 12.57
CA GLU A 85 -1.86 -15.35 13.09
C GLU A 85 -2.87 -16.51 13.21
N ASN A 86 -2.51 -17.69 12.69
CA ASN A 86 -3.38 -18.87 12.61
C ASN A 86 -4.76 -18.58 11.98
N LEU A 87 -4.76 -17.80 10.90
CA LEU A 87 -5.97 -17.37 10.20
C LEU A 87 -6.07 -18.04 8.83
N ARG A 88 -7.27 -18.50 8.48
CA ARG A 88 -7.60 -19.05 7.16
C ARG A 88 -8.78 -18.29 6.56
N THR A 89 -8.64 -17.79 5.34
CA THR A 89 -9.70 -16.99 4.70
C THR A 89 -10.89 -17.81 4.18
N SER A 90 -10.83 -19.15 4.25
CA SER A 90 -11.91 -20.06 3.87
C SER A 90 -12.91 -20.35 4.98
N GLU A 91 -12.54 -20.13 6.24
CA GLU A 91 -13.40 -20.39 7.41
C GLU A 91 -14.36 -19.21 7.64
N ALA A 92 -15.66 -19.50 7.75
CA ALA A 92 -16.72 -18.50 7.84
C ALA A 92 -16.61 -17.58 9.07
N ASP A 93 -16.08 -18.08 10.20
CA ASP A 93 -15.85 -17.26 11.40
C ASP A 93 -14.77 -16.19 11.18
N ASN A 94 -13.83 -16.45 10.27
CA ASN A 94 -12.77 -15.52 9.94
C ASN A 94 -13.27 -14.36 9.05
N ASP A 95 -14.43 -14.46 8.40
CA ASP A 95 -15.01 -13.36 7.62
C ASP A 95 -15.43 -12.18 8.51
N ILE A 96 -15.95 -12.47 9.71
CA ILE A 96 -16.33 -11.44 10.70
C ILE A 96 -15.06 -10.76 11.24
N LEU A 97 -14.05 -11.55 11.58
CA LEU A 97 -12.75 -11.07 12.05
C LEU A 97 -12.05 -10.20 11.00
N ILE A 98 -12.03 -10.65 9.74
CA ILE A 98 -11.49 -9.89 8.60
C ILE A 98 -12.29 -8.60 8.40
N SER A 99 -13.63 -8.63 8.48
CA SER A 99 -14.48 -7.44 8.35
C SER A 99 -14.27 -6.44 9.48
N ALA A 100 -14.07 -6.92 10.72
CA ALA A 100 -13.76 -6.06 11.86
C ALA A 100 -12.37 -5.41 11.71
N LEU A 101 -11.36 -6.20 11.34
CA LEU A 101 -10.02 -5.68 11.02
C LEU A 101 -10.07 -4.69 9.84
N SER A 102 -11.00 -4.88 8.90
CA SER A 102 -11.26 -3.95 7.80
C SER A 102 -11.81 -2.62 8.24
N ALA A 103 -12.75 -2.61 9.17
CA ALA A 103 -13.30 -1.38 9.70
C ALA A 103 -12.22 -0.57 10.42
N ILE A 104 -11.42 -1.23 11.26
CA ILE A 104 -10.31 -0.58 12.00
C ILE A 104 -9.28 -0.01 11.04
N ALA A 105 -8.88 -0.79 10.04
CA ALA A 105 -7.97 -0.37 8.98
C ALA A 105 -8.39 0.90 8.23
N GLN A 106 -9.68 0.97 7.88
CA GLN A 106 -10.24 2.11 7.17
C GLN A 106 -10.16 3.36 8.05
N VAL A 107 -10.53 3.23 9.32
CA VAL A 107 -10.45 4.31 10.31
C VAL A 107 -9.01 4.81 10.48
N GLU A 108 -8.02 3.91 10.57
CA GLU A 108 -6.61 4.29 10.69
C GLU A 108 -6.09 5.02 9.44
N SER A 109 -6.50 4.55 8.24
CA SER A 109 -6.15 5.20 6.98
C SER A 109 -6.76 6.60 6.87
N GLU A 110 -8.01 6.76 7.30
CA GLU A 110 -8.71 8.06 7.33
C GLU A 110 -8.04 9.01 8.31
N SER A 111 -7.77 8.55 9.54
CA SER A 111 -7.04 9.30 10.57
C SER A 111 -5.67 9.79 10.08
N THR A 112 -4.94 8.94 9.35
CA THR A 112 -3.66 9.34 8.72
C THR A 112 -3.86 10.44 7.69
N GLY A 113 -4.89 10.33 6.85
CA GLY A 113 -5.26 11.37 5.88
C GLY A 113 -5.63 12.70 6.53
N GLU A 114 -6.36 12.66 7.64
CA GLU A 114 -6.72 13.83 8.44
C GLU A 114 -5.50 14.49 9.08
N ALA A 115 -4.58 13.70 9.64
CA ALA A 115 -3.32 14.20 10.19
C ALA A 115 -2.48 14.95 9.14
N ILE A 116 -2.41 14.42 7.92
CA ILE A 116 -1.74 15.09 6.79
C ILE A 116 -2.43 16.42 6.45
N LYS A 117 -3.76 16.44 6.30
CA LYS A 117 -4.53 17.65 6.04
C LYS A 117 -4.33 18.70 7.13
N LEU A 118 -4.32 18.28 8.39
CA LEU A 118 -4.10 19.15 9.54
C LEU A 118 -2.66 19.71 9.55
N GLY A 119 -1.66 18.88 9.23
CA GLY A 119 -0.28 19.30 9.06
C GLY A 119 -0.11 20.36 7.97
N LEU A 120 -0.77 20.16 6.83
CA LEU A 120 -0.81 21.15 5.74
C LEU A 120 -1.48 22.46 6.18
N LYS A 121 -2.66 22.37 6.83
CA LYS A 121 -3.40 23.52 7.36
C LYS A 121 -2.55 24.33 8.35
N ARG A 122 -1.87 23.66 9.29
CA ARG A 122 -0.92 24.29 10.22
C ARG A 122 0.26 24.94 9.49
N GLY A 123 0.77 24.29 8.44
CA GLY A 123 1.80 24.86 7.57
C GLY A 123 1.35 26.13 6.84
N PHE A 124 0.08 26.20 6.41
CA PHE A 124 -0.50 27.39 5.80
C PHE A 124 -0.64 28.54 6.81
N ILE A 125 -1.25 28.27 7.98
CA ILE A 125 -1.45 29.28 9.03
C ILE A 125 -0.11 29.85 9.51
N SER A 126 0.90 29.00 9.70
CA SER A 126 2.23 29.40 10.18
C SER A 126 3.13 30.05 9.12
N GLY A 127 2.68 30.16 7.85
CA GLY A 127 3.49 30.72 6.76
C GLY A 127 4.73 29.90 6.39
N LYS A 128 4.84 28.65 6.86
CA LYS A 128 5.97 27.73 6.58
C LYS A 128 5.66 26.69 5.49
N SER A 129 4.46 26.73 4.90
CA SER A 129 4.03 25.80 3.84
C SER A 129 4.90 25.87 2.59
N LYS A 130 5.66 24.81 2.27
CA LYS A 130 6.51 24.77 1.06
C LYS A 130 5.74 24.95 -0.28
N LEU A 131 4.40 24.98 -0.28
CA LEU A 131 3.57 25.18 -1.46
C LEU A 131 3.77 26.56 -2.12
N TYR A 132 4.08 27.62 -1.35
CA TYR A 132 4.41 28.95 -1.92
C TYR A 132 5.76 28.99 -2.66
N SER A 133 6.54 27.90 -2.64
CA SER A 133 7.79 27.80 -3.41
C SER A 133 7.55 27.42 -4.88
N ARG A 134 6.34 26.95 -5.21
CA ARG A 134 5.96 26.71 -6.60
C ARG A 134 5.88 28.05 -7.34
N LYS A 135 6.63 28.18 -8.43
CA LYS A 135 6.58 29.37 -9.30
C LYS A 135 5.19 29.44 -9.95
N CYS A 136 4.39 30.42 -9.57
CA CYS A 136 3.16 30.73 -10.32
C CYS A 136 3.56 31.23 -11.71
N PHE A 137 2.95 30.67 -12.76
CA PHE A 137 3.21 31.10 -14.13
C PHE A 137 2.92 32.60 -14.28
N GLY A 138 3.83 33.35 -14.91
CA GLY A 138 3.72 34.80 -15.06
C GLY A 138 4.26 35.63 -13.89
N TYR A 139 4.62 35.01 -12.75
CA TYR A 139 5.09 35.71 -11.56
C TYR A 139 6.51 35.29 -11.15
N LYS A 140 7.29 36.24 -10.62
CA LYS A 140 8.61 35.97 -10.01
C LYS A 140 8.56 36.32 -8.52
N LYS A 141 9.04 35.42 -7.68
CA LYS A 141 9.21 35.68 -6.24
C LYS A 141 10.41 36.62 -6.06
N THR A 142 10.18 37.80 -5.49
CA THR A 142 11.25 38.73 -5.11
C THR A 142 11.81 38.31 -3.74
N LYS A 143 13.11 38.52 -3.50
CA LYS A 143 13.78 38.16 -2.23
C LYS A 143 13.66 39.24 -1.14
N LYS A 144 12.91 40.33 -1.36
CA LYS A 144 12.82 41.41 -0.37
C LYS A 144 11.87 41.02 0.77
N ALA A 145 12.35 41.30 1.99
CA ALA A 145 11.92 40.70 3.24
C ALA A 145 10.42 40.87 3.55
N SER A 146 9.87 39.84 4.20
CA SER A 146 8.65 39.86 5.01
C SER A 146 7.30 40.05 4.31
N SER A 147 7.24 40.30 3.00
CA SER A 147 5.97 40.25 2.24
C SER A 147 6.21 39.71 0.83
N CYS A 148 5.51 38.62 0.48
CA CYS A 148 5.63 37.99 -0.83
C CYS A 148 4.79 38.77 -1.84
N SER A 149 5.38 39.80 -2.47
CA SER A 149 4.75 40.54 -3.57
C SER A 149 4.88 39.77 -4.89
N LEU A 150 3.76 39.65 -5.61
CA LEU A 150 3.67 39.01 -6.92
C LEU A 150 3.71 40.10 -8.00
N LEU A 151 4.80 40.17 -8.77
CA LEU A 151 4.90 41.04 -9.95
C LEU A 151 4.33 40.33 -11.17
N MET A 152 3.27 40.87 -11.78
CA MET A 152 2.82 40.45 -13.11
C MET A 152 3.89 40.82 -14.14
N LYS A 153 4.27 39.86 -15.00
CA LYS A 153 4.96 40.19 -16.25
C LYS A 153 3.93 40.66 -17.27
N ASP A 154 3.89 41.96 -17.55
CA ASP A 154 3.20 42.47 -18.72
C ASP A 154 3.79 41.80 -19.98
N LYS A 155 2.92 41.11 -20.73
CA LYS A 155 3.24 40.66 -22.07
C LYS A 155 3.16 41.86 -23.02
N GLN A 156 4.22 42.66 -23.10
CA GLN A 156 4.54 43.32 -24.37
C GLN A 156 5.43 42.36 -25.16
N LYS A 157 4.79 41.49 -25.94
CA LYS A 157 5.42 40.92 -27.13
C LYS A 157 4.87 41.71 -28.32
N SER A 158 5.66 42.68 -28.79
CA SER A 158 5.54 43.15 -30.17
C SER A 158 5.75 41.93 -31.07
N PHE A 159 4.73 41.60 -31.86
CA PHE A 159 4.92 40.85 -33.09
C PHE A 159 5.55 41.83 -34.08
N ALA A 160 6.81 41.58 -34.42
CA ALA A 160 7.50 42.05 -35.61
C ALA A 160 8.40 40.91 -36.06
#